data_AF-A0A9P7DB52-F1
#
_entry.id   AF-A0A9P7DB52-F1
#
_cell.length_a   1.000
_cell.length_b   1.000
_cell.length_c   1.000
_cell.angle_alpha   90.00
_cell.angle_beta   90.00
_cell.angle_gamma   90.00
#
_symmetry.space_group_name_H-M   'P 1'
#
loop_
_entity.id
_entity.type
_entity.pdbx_description
1 polymer ?
#
loop_
_entity_poly.entity_id
_entity_poly.type
_entity_poly.pdbx_seq_one_letter_code
_entity_poly.pdbx_strand_id
1 'polypeptide(L)'
;MSSQIPAHRFGEIPGAPVGTTWATRKECHNAGVHVQLEPGIHGTKEMGAFSIVVSGQYKDDKDEGDKIFYTGSGGHEPGDRTREQVRDQEWTDFGNEALLKSSETGNPVRVIRGYELESEFAPWEGFRYDGLYICTRAWQEKNRDGHYVICRFLMEASFLMRVPGQLPLRRRSTTFPRYKLLPGEVVQPPAPMPPPVTPRQRIMQQFGALVDDDQRTHGPSKELHR
;
A
#
# COMPACT_ATOMS: atom_id res chain seq x y z
N MET A 1 15.41 27.59 -2.58
CA MET A 1 15.78 26.94 -3.86
C MET A 1 14.80 25.80 -4.11
N SER A 2 13.86 25.97 -5.03
CA SER A 2 12.88 24.93 -5.36
C SER A 2 13.59 23.85 -6.17
N SER A 3 13.97 22.73 -5.55
CA SER A 3 14.45 21.57 -6.30
C SER A 3 13.30 21.11 -7.20
N GLN A 4 13.41 21.35 -8.50
CA GLN A 4 12.50 20.78 -9.48
C GLN A 4 12.50 19.26 -9.29
N ILE A 5 11.38 18.72 -8.84
CA ILE A 5 11.16 17.29 -8.78
C ILE A 5 11.26 16.80 -10.23
N PRO A 6 12.16 15.86 -10.57
CA PRO A 6 12.22 15.33 -11.92
C PRO A 6 10.87 14.68 -12.23
N ALA A 7 10.08 15.33 -13.08
CA ALA A 7 8.70 14.92 -13.35
C ALA A 7 8.64 13.48 -13.86
N HIS A 8 9.64 13.04 -14.64
CA HIS A 8 9.67 11.73 -15.30
C HIS A 8 10.85 10.90 -14.77
N ARG A 9 10.62 10.12 -13.71
CA ARG A 9 11.64 9.22 -13.15
C ARG A 9 11.07 7.89 -12.69
N PHE A 10 11.83 6.83 -12.92
CA PHE A 10 11.57 5.51 -12.33
C PHE A 10 12.10 5.42 -10.90
N GLY A 11 11.58 4.44 -10.17
CA GLY A 11 12.07 4.09 -8.85
C GLY A 11 11.62 5.04 -7.73
N GLU A 12 12.37 5.00 -6.63
CA GLU A 12 12.09 5.73 -5.40
C GLU A 12 12.22 7.25 -5.54
N ILE A 13 11.48 7.97 -4.69
CA ILE A 13 11.59 9.43 -4.54
C ILE A 13 12.32 9.74 -3.23
N PRO A 14 13.45 10.47 -3.26
CA PRO A 14 14.14 10.90 -2.05
C PRO A 14 13.20 11.66 -1.10
N GLY A 15 13.18 11.27 0.17
CA GLY A 15 12.31 11.88 1.18
C GLY A 15 10.90 11.29 1.27
N ALA A 16 10.54 10.32 0.43
CA ALA A 16 9.25 9.62 0.48
C ALA A 16 9.45 8.10 0.60
N PRO A 17 9.89 7.57 1.76
CA PRO A 17 10.02 6.13 1.96
C PRO A 17 8.66 5.42 1.86
N VAL A 18 8.68 4.11 1.59
CA VAL A 18 7.44 3.31 1.57
C VAL A 18 6.69 3.42 2.91
N GLY A 19 5.38 3.58 2.82
CA GLY A 19 4.49 3.83 3.95
C GLY A 19 4.24 5.32 4.23
N THR A 20 4.94 6.24 3.54
CA THR A 20 4.64 7.67 3.63
C THR A 20 3.20 7.93 3.20
N THR A 21 2.53 8.82 3.95
CA THR A 21 1.14 9.19 3.72
C THR A 21 0.98 10.67 3.42
N TRP A 22 -0.06 11.00 2.68
CA TRP A 22 -0.46 12.35 2.33
C TRP A 22 -1.97 12.48 2.46
N ALA A 23 -2.46 13.64 2.90
CA ALA A 23 -3.90 13.85 3.05
C ALA A 23 -4.59 13.97 1.69
N THR A 24 -3.87 14.47 0.67
CA THR A 24 -4.46 14.84 -0.62
C THR A 24 -3.62 14.40 -1.83
N ARG A 25 -4.26 14.27 -3.01
CA ARG A 25 -3.57 14.07 -4.29
C ARG A 25 -2.57 15.19 -4.60
N LYS A 26 -2.87 16.42 -4.20
CA LYS A 26 -1.99 17.59 -4.38
C LYS A 26 -0.70 17.44 -3.58
N GLU A 27 -0.76 16.88 -2.39
CA GLU A 27 0.43 16.58 -1.60
C GLU A 27 1.27 15.45 -2.22
N CYS A 28 0.64 14.40 -2.78
CA CYS A 28 1.36 13.39 -3.57
C CYS A 28 2.09 14.01 -4.78
N HIS A 29 1.45 14.97 -5.46
CA HIS A 29 2.05 15.75 -6.55
C HIS A 29 3.24 16.55 -6.06
N ASN A 30 3.06 17.34 -4.99
CA ASN A 30 4.11 18.17 -4.41
C ASN A 30 5.28 17.35 -3.88
N ALA A 31 5.05 16.11 -3.45
CA ALA A 31 6.09 15.19 -3.02
C ALA A 31 6.78 14.47 -4.20
N GLY A 32 6.22 14.53 -5.41
CA GLY A 32 6.80 13.91 -6.60
C GLY A 32 6.54 12.41 -6.74
N VAL A 33 5.85 11.79 -5.79
CA VAL A 33 5.53 10.36 -5.85
C VAL A 33 4.54 10.04 -6.95
N HIS A 34 3.63 10.98 -7.24
CA HIS A 34 2.70 10.89 -8.35
C HIS A 34 2.29 12.31 -8.80
N VAL A 35 2.78 12.76 -9.97
CA VAL A 35 2.66 14.16 -10.41
C VAL A 35 1.35 14.47 -11.14
N GLN A 36 0.53 13.48 -11.49
CA GLN A 36 -0.77 13.76 -12.10
C GLN A 36 -1.83 14.02 -11.03
N LEU A 37 -2.60 15.10 -11.17
CA LEU A 37 -3.60 15.47 -10.15
C LEU A 37 -4.89 14.66 -10.28
N GLU A 38 -5.31 14.36 -11.51
CA GLU A 38 -6.55 13.62 -11.77
C GLU A 38 -6.31 12.23 -12.39
N PRO A 39 -5.44 12.07 -13.41
CA PRO A 39 -5.13 10.75 -13.94
C PRO A 39 -4.61 9.79 -12.86
N GLY A 40 -5.09 8.55 -12.90
CA GLY A 40 -4.54 7.47 -12.07
C GLY A 40 -3.16 7.02 -12.52
N ILE A 41 -2.82 7.22 -13.79
CA ILE A 41 -1.57 6.76 -14.40
C ILE A 41 -0.72 7.98 -14.77
N HIS A 42 0.56 7.92 -14.41
CA HIS A 42 1.55 8.91 -14.81
C HIS A 42 2.71 8.19 -15.50
N GLY A 43 2.95 8.56 -16.77
CA GLY A 43 3.89 7.89 -17.65
C GLY A 43 4.06 8.63 -18.98
N THR A 44 4.84 8.03 -19.88
CA THR A 44 4.97 8.44 -21.28
C THR A 44 4.93 7.20 -22.16
N LYS A 45 4.58 7.35 -23.43
CA LYS A 45 4.59 6.22 -24.38
C LYS A 45 6.00 5.72 -24.69
N GLU A 46 7.00 6.59 -24.62
CA GLU A 46 8.39 6.26 -24.92
C GLU A 46 9.05 5.48 -23.79
N MET A 47 8.85 5.91 -22.54
CA MET A 47 9.54 5.33 -21.38
C MET A 47 8.69 4.30 -20.64
N GLY A 48 7.37 4.48 -20.63
CA GLY A 48 6.41 3.74 -19.82
C GLY A 48 5.90 4.51 -18.61
N ALA A 49 5.19 3.82 -17.72
CA ALA A 49 4.60 4.37 -16.51
C ALA A 49 5.62 4.52 -15.37
N PHE A 50 5.59 5.67 -14.71
CA PHE A 50 6.43 5.97 -13.53
C PHE A 50 5.70 5.69 -12.21
N SER A 51 4.39 5.92 -12.19
CA SER A 51 3.57 5.79 -10.99
C SER A 51 2.09 5.62 -11.31
N ILE A 52 1.39 4.83 -10.50
CA ILE A 52 -0.06 4.66 -10.55
C ILE A 52 -0.72 4.94 -9.20
N VAL A 53 -2.01 5.27 -9.23
CA VAL A 53 -2.84 5.40 -8.03
C VAL A 53 -4.04 4.47 -8.10
N VAL A 54 -4.16 3.62 -7.08
CA VAL A 54 -5.27 2.68 -6.91
C VAL A 54 -6.19 3.26 -5.85
N SER A 55 -7.38 3.75 -6.26
CA SER A 55 -8.26 4.55 -5.40
C SER A 55 -9.74 4.18 -5.49
N GLY A 56 -10.07 3.02 -6.06
CA GLY A 56 -11.46 2.52 -6.12
C GLY A 56 -12.33 3.18 -7.18
N GLN A 57 -11.71 3.89 -8.14
CA GLN A 57 -12.44 4.57 -9.22
C GLN A 57 -12.96 3.59 -10.28
N TYR A 58 -12.41 2.39 -10.38
CA TYR A 58 -12.83 1.37 -11.34
C TYR A 58 -13.33 0.15 -10.60
N LYS A 59 -14.59 -0.23 -10.86
CA LYS A 59 -15.24 -1.40 -10.24
C LYS A 59 -14.57 -2.74 -10.57
N ASP A 60 -13.76 -2.76 -11.63
CA ASP A 60 -13.04 -3.92 -12.12
C ASP A 60 -11.67 -4.09 -11.43
N ASP A 61 -11.20 -3.09 -10.67
CA ASP A 61 -9.94 -3.19 -9.92
C ASP A 61 -10.02 -4.30 -8.87
N LYS A 62 -8.94 -5.08 -8.75
CA LYS A 62 -8.77 -6.07 -7.68
C LYS A 62 -7.41 -5.91 -7.03
N ASP A 63 -7.41 -5.67 -5.72
CA ASP A 63 -6.21 -5.46 -4.93
C ASP A 63 -5.99 -6.62 -3.95
N GLU A 64 -4.98 -7.43 -4.23
CA GLU A 64 -4.53 -8.57 -3.39
C GLU A 64 -3.23 -8.22 -2.65
N GLY A 65 -2.92 -6.92 -2.52
CA GLY A 65 -1.73 -6.44 -1.83
C GLY A 65 -0.51 -6.52 -2.73
N ASP A 66 0.16 -7.67 -2.76
CA ASP A 66 1.34 -7.87 -3.62
C ASP A 66 1.00 -8.03 -5.10
N LYS A 67 -0.27 -8.28 -5.41
CA LYS A 67 -0.79 -8.34 -6.77
C LYS A 67 -1.95 -7.38 -6.91
N ILE A 68 -1.92 -6.56 -7.94
CA ILE A 68 -3.01 -5.65 -8.26
C ILE A 68 -3.40 -5.91 -9.71
N PHE A 69 -4.67 -6.24 -9.91
CA PHE A 69 -5.29 -6.28 -11.23
C PHE A 69 -5.88 -4.91 -11.47
N TYR A 70 -5.13 -4.09 -12.20
CA TYR A 70 -5.39 -2.68 -12.39
C TYR A 70 -6.10 -2.45 -13.72
N THR A 71 -7.15 -1.61 -13.71
CA THR A 71 -7.91 -1.22 -14.90
C THR A 71 -7.25 -0.03 -15.59
N GLY A 72 -7.16 -0.09 -16.91
CA GLY A 72 -6.71 1.02 -17.74
C GLY A 72 -7.60 2.25 -17.60
N SER A 73 -7.08 3.39 -18.07
CA SER A 73 -7.85 4.62 -18.19
C SER A 73 -8.68 4.64 -19.47
N GLY A 74 -9.71 5.48 -19.52
CA GLY A 74 -10.45 5.77 -20.73
C GLY A 74 -11.82 5.08 -20.79
N GLY A 75 -12.52 5.37 -21.89
CA GLY A 75 -13.88 4.90 -22.16
C GLY A 75 -14.97 5.29 -21.17
N HIS A 76 -14.74 6.34 -20.38
CA HIS A 76 -15.74 7.10 -19.63
C HIS A 76 -15.90 8.50 -20.23
N GLU A 77 -16.98 9.22 -19.88
CA GLU A 77 -17.16 10.60 -20.31
C GLU A 77 -16.11 11.55 -19.69
N PRO A 78 -15.63 12.57 -20.42
CA PRO A 78 -14.78 13.60 -19.83
C PRO A 78 -15.48 14.32 -18.68
N GLY A 79 -14.81 14.45 -17.54
CA GLY A 79 -15.36 15.11 -16.35
C GLY A 79 -16.32 14.26 -15.51
N ASP A 80 -16.66 13.05 -15.97
CA ASP A 80 -17.42 12.11 -15.14
C ASP A 80 -16.54 11.57 -14.00
N ARG A 81 -16.95 11.90 -12.77
CA ARG A 81 -16.26 11.49 -11.54
C ARG A 81 -16.66 10.08 -11.10
N THR A 82 -17.76 9.54 -11.63
CA THR A 82 -18.20 8.17 -11.36
C THR A 82 -17.37 7.15 -12.12
N ARG A 83 -16.71 7.59 -13.21
CA ARG A 83 -15.90 6.74 -14.11
C ARG A 83 -16.71 5.59 -14.67
N GLU A 84 -17.98 5.84 -14.97
CA GLU A 84 -18.82 4.84 -15.61
C GLU A 84 -18.29 4.55 -17.01
N GLN A 85 -18.13 3.26 -17.33
CA GLN A 85 -17.66 2.83 -18.64
C GLN A 85 -18.82 2.97 -19.64
N VAL A 86 -18.63 3.79 -20.68
CA VAL A 86 -19.63 4.06 -21.73
C VAL A 86 -19.18 3.64 -23.13
N ARG A 87 -17.90 3.27 -23.30
CA ARG A 87 -17.31 2.75 -24.53
C ARG A 87 -16.09 1.87 -24.22
N ASP A 88 -15.60 1.16 -25.23
CA ASP A 88 -14.37 0.37 -25.11
C ASP A 88 -13.15 1.27 -24.80
N GLN A 89 -12.21 0.75 -24.01
CA GLN A 89 -10.88 1.34 -23.82
C GLN A 89 -9.94 0.93 -24.94
N GLU A 90 -8.97 1.79 -25.25
CA GLU A 90 -7.98 1.52 -26.30
C GLU A 90 -6.56 1.47 -25.73
N TRP A 91 -5.67 0.72 -26.38
CA TRP A 91 -4.23 0.75 -26.04
C TRP A 91 -3.58 2.11 -26.32
N THR A 92 -4.16 2.88 -27.23
CA THR A 92 -3.77 4.23 -27.63
C THR A 92 -4.16 5.29 -26.61
N ASP A 93 -4.99 4.98 -25.61
CA ASP A 93 -5.22 5.87 -24.49
C ASP A 93 -3.91 6.08 -23.73
N PHE A 94 -3.55 7.34 -23.49
CA PHE A 94 -2.22 7.74 -22.99
C PHE A 94 -1.71 6.93 -21.79
N GLY A 95 -2.56 6.68 -20.80
CA GLY A 95 -2.19 5.90 -19.62
C GLY A 95 -2.00 4.41 -19.93
N ASN A 96 -2.81 3.87 -20.83
CA ASN A 96 -2.78 2.47 -21.22
C ASN A 96 -1.52 2.18 -22.04
N GLU A 97 -1.17 3.06 -22.97
CA GLU A 97 0.05 2.97 -23.77
C GLU A 97 1.31 2.95 -22.88
N ALA A 98 1.34 3.82 -21.86
CA ALA A 98 2.45 3.87 -20.91
C ALA A 98 2.58 2.60 -20.06
N LEU A 99 1.47 2.03 -19.58
CA LEU A 99 1.52 0.77 -18.81
C LEU A 99 1.79 -0.44 -19.69
N LEU A 100 1.29 -0.47 -20.93
CA LEU A 100 1.65 -1.47 -21.91
C LEU A 100 3.15 -1.48 -22.12
N LYS A 101 3.77 -0.29 -22.27
CA LYS A 101 5.22 -0.16 -22.36
C LYS A 101 5.94 -0.63 -21.10
N SER A 102 5.39 -0.37 -19.92
CA SER A 102 5.92 -0.90 -18.66
C SER A 102 5.90 -2.43 -18.61
N SER A 103 4.88 -3.08 -19.19
CA SER A 103 4.79 -4.55 -19.26
C SER A 103 5.88 -5.18 -20.13
N GLU A 104 6.36 -4.45 -21.14
CA GLU A 104 7.46 -4.90 -22.02
C GLU A 104 8.84 -4.65 -21.39
N THR A 105 8.98 -3.52 -20.70
CA THR A 105 10.29 -3.05 -20.21
C THR A 105 10.65 -3.60 -18.84
N GLY A 106 9.66 -3.97 -18.02
CA GLY A 106 9.87 -4.38 -16.64
C GLY A 106 10.34 -3.24 -15.73
N ASN A 107 10.19 -1.99 -16.16
CA ASN A 107 10.56 -0.83 -15.35
C ASN A 107 9.68 -0.72 -14.09
N PRO A 108 10.24 -0.28 -12.95
CA PRO A 108 9.48 -0.19 -11.71
C PRO A 108 8.51 0.99 -11.71
N VAL A 109 7.28 0.72 -11.26
CA VAL A 109 6.17 1.65 -11.16
C VAL A 109 5.84 1.88 -9.69
N ARG A 110 5.84 3.14 -9.24
CA ARG A 110 5.38 3.48 -7.87
C ARG A 110 3.88 3.24 -7.74
N VAL A 111 3.45 2.59 -6.66
CA VAL A 111 2.03 2.39 -6.35
C VAL A 111 1.64 3.23 -5.16
N ILE A 112 0.57 4.01 -5.33
CA ILE A 112 -0.05 4.80 -4.28
C ILE A 112 -1.47 4.26 -4.08
N ARG A 113 -1.85 3.89 -2.85
CA ARG A 113 -3.22 3.48 -2.52
C ARG A 113 -3.99 4.65 -1.90
N GLY A 114 -5.21 4.88 -2.35
CA GLY A 114 -6.14 5.86 -1.78
C GLY A 114 -7.15 5.23 -0.81
N TYR A 115 -7.62 6.00 0.17
CA TYR A 115 -8.52 5.51 1.23
C TYR A 115 -9.91 5.05 0.77
N GLU A 116 -10.37 5.55 -0.39
CA GLU A 116 -11.64 5.19 -1.04
C GLU A 116 -11.58 3.81 -1.71
N LEU A 117 -10.39 3.24 -1.87
CA LEU A 117 -10.25 1.87 -2.37
C LEU A 117 -10.89 0.89 -1.38
N GLU A 118 -11.85 0.11 -1.87
CA GLU A 118 -12.47 -1.01 -1.14
C GLU A 118 -11.51 -2.20 -1.08
N SER A 119 -10.43 -2.04 -0.32
CA SER A 119 -9.36 -3.04 -0.15
C SER A 119 -8.91 -3.07 1.31
N GLU A 120 -8.57 -4.26 1.82
CA GLU A 120 -7.89 -4.38 3.12
C GLU A 120 -6.51 -3.73 3.09
N PHE A 121 -5.91 -3.47 1.94
CA PHE A 121 -4.60 -2.83 1.83
C PHE A 121 -4.68 -1.30 1.72
N ALA A 122 -5.87 -0.74 1.51
CA ALA A 122 -6.07 0.70 1.45
C ALA A 122 -5.72 1.38 2.80
N PRO A 123 -5.18 2.61 2.80
CA PRO A 123 -5.01 3.38 4.02
C PRO A 123 -6.37 3.77 4.61
N TRP A 124 -6.40 4.11 5.90
CA TRP A 124 -7.63 4.57 6.56
C TRP A 124 -8.11 5.92 6.02
N GLU A 125 -7.16 6.80 5.72
CA GLU A 125 -7.35 8.16 5.24
C GLU A 125 -6.27 8.51 4.21
N GLY A 126 -6.59 9.50 3.36
CA GLY A 126 -5.64 10.05 2.39
C GLY A 126 -5.07 9.01 1.41
N PHE A 127 -3.78 9.16 1.12
CA PHE A 127 -3.02 8.38 0.16
C PHE A 127 -1.74 7.85 0.80
N ARG A 128 -1.36 6.62 0.47
CA ARG A 128 -0.13 5.99 0.98
C ARG A 128 0.71 5.44 -0.15
N TYR A 129 2.00 5.76 -0.15
CA TYR A 129 2.96 5.16 -1.09
C TYR A 129 3.34 3.76 -0.60
N ASP A 130 3.04 2.74 -1.40
CA ASP A 130 3.19 1.32 -1.05
C ASP A 130 4.34 0.63 -1.81
N GLY A 131 5.26 1.42 -2.37
CA GLY A 131 6.49 0.93 -2.98
C GLY A 131 6.40 0.71 -4.48
N LEU A 132 7.39 -0.01 -5.00
CA LEU A 132 7.57 -0.28 -6.42
C LEU A 132 6.98 -1.63 -6.82
N TYR A 133 6.26 -1.62 -7.93
CA TYR A 133 5.66 -2.79 -8.56
C TYR A 133 6.17 -2.89 -9.99
N ILE A 134 6.19 -4.11 -10.52
CA ILE A 134 6.45 -4.37 -11.94
C ILE A 134 5.14 -4.71 -12.62
N CYS A 135 4.90 -4.12 -13.79
CA CYS A 135 3.81 -4.58 -14.65
C CYS A 135 4.27 -5.88 -15.32
N THR A 136 3.71 -7.02 -14.95
CA THR A 136 4.14 -8.34 -15.46
C THR A 136 3.24 -8.86 -16.57
N ARG A 137 2.05 -8.27 -16.74
CA ARG A 137 1.11 -8.62 -17.80
C ARG A 137 0.24 -7.45 -18.19
N ALA A 138 -0.03 -7.30 -19.49
CA ALA A 138 -1.06 -6.44 -20.04
C ALA A 138 -2.00 -7.28 -20.94
N TRP A 139 -3.31 -7.07 -20.86
CA TRP A 139 -4.31 -7.71 -21.72
C TRP A 139 -5.58 -6.86 -21.83
N GLN A 140 -6.48 -7.25 -22.72
CA GLN A 140 -7.84 -6.70 -22.80
C GLN A 140 -8.86 -7.77 -22.43
N GLU A 141 -9.91 -7.39 -21.72
CA GLU A 141 -11.04 -8.26 -21.41
C GLU A 141 -12.35 -7.48 -21.38
N LYS A 142 -13.49 -8.16 -21.37
CA LYS A 142 -14.76 -7.49 -21.11
C LYS A 142 -14.84 -7.07 -19.64
N ASN A 143 -15.35 -5.87 -19.39
CA ASN A 143 -15.64 -5.39 -18.03
C ASN A 143 -16.65 -6.31 -17.33
N ARG A 144 -16.82 -6.13 -16.01
CA ARG A 144 -17.66 -6.98 -15.16
C ARG A 144 -19.10 -7.15 -15.65
N ASP A 145 -19.65 -6.15 -16.36
CA ASP A 145 -21.01 -6.22 -16.92
C ASP A 145 -21.06 -6.92 -18.29
N GLY A 146 -19.90 -7.17 -18.92
CA GLY A 146 -19.79 -7.83 -20.23
C GLY A 146 -19.97 -6.91 -21.43
N HIS A 147 -20.20 -5.61 -21.22
CA HIS A 147 -20.57 -4.68 -22.29
C HIS A 147 -19.35 -4.14 -23.04
N TYR A 148 -18.34 -3.66 -22.31
CA TYR A 148 -17.22 -2.92 -22.88
C TYR A 148 -15.89 -3.66 -22.69
N VAL A 149 -14.97 -3.48 -23.63
CA VAL A 149 -13.58 -3.94 -23.50
C VAL A 149 -12.81 -2.96 -22.63
N ILE A 150 -12.08 -3.46 -21.65
CA ILE A 150 -11.19 -2.69 -20.77
C ILE A 150 -9.76 -3.21 -20.89
N CYS A 151 -8.80 -2.30 -20.78
CA CYS A 151 -7.38 -2.63 -20.67
C CYS A 151 -7.07 -3.06 -19.23
N ARG A 152 -6.24 -4.07 -19.07
CA ARG A 152 -5.94 -4.69 -17.78
C ARG A 152 -4.45 -4.90 -17.62
N PHE A 153 -3.98 -4.67 -16.40
CA PHE A 153 -2.58 -4.75 -16.04
C PHE A 153 -2.41 -5.52 -14.75
N LEU A 154 -1.52 -6.51 -14.73
CA LEU A 154 -1.10 -7.19 -13.51
C LEU A 154 0.14 -6.48 -12.99
N MET A 155 0.01 -5.86 -11.82
CA MET A 155 1.12 -5.24 -11.10
C MET A 155 1.54 -6.17 -9.96
N GLU A 156 2.80 -6.57 -9.95
CA GLU A 156 3.35 -7.42 -8.88
C GLU A 156 4.41 -6.65 -8.10
N ALA A 157 4.31 -6.69 -6.77
CA ALA A 157 5.26 -6.01 -5.89
C ALA A 157 6.66 -6.53 -6.17
N SER A 158 7.61 -5.61 -6.41
CA SER A 158 8.98 -6.01 -6.69
C SER A 158 9.58 -6.63 -5.43
N PHE A 159 9.88 -7.94 -5.48
CA PHE A 159 10.48 -8.68 -4.36
C PHE A 159 11.82 -8.08 -3.91
N LEU A 160 12.54 -7.43 -4.82
CA LEU A 160 13.79 -6.73 -4.55
C LEU A 160 13.59 -5.40 -3.79
N MET A 161 12.38 -4.82 -3.87
CA MET A 161 12.05 -3.52 -3.29
C MET A 161 11.29 -3.63 -1.97
N ARG A 162 10.82 -4.82 -1.60
CA ARG A 162 10.54 -5.13 -0.19
C ARG A 162 11.90 -5.18 0.52
N VAL A 163 12.35 -4.02 0.99
CA VAL A 163 13.63 -3.85 1.70
C VAL A 163 13.74 -4.95 2.76
N PRO A 164 14.87 -5.64 2.91
CA PRO A 164 15.06 -6.56 4.04
C PRO A 164 14.72 -5.85 5.36
N GLY A 165 13.65 -6.29 6.03
CA GLY A 165 13.11 -5.65 7.24
C GLY A 165 11.85 -4.79 7.05
N GLN A 166 11.36 -4.64 5.82
CA GLN A 166 10.10 -3.94 5.55
C GLN A 166 8.92 -4.79 6.02
N LEU A 167 8.11 -4.22 6.92
CA LEU A 167 6.90 -4.85 7.42
C LEU A 167 5.95 -5.17 6.25
N PRO A 168 5.14 -6.25 6.35
CA PRO A 168 4.10 -6.54 5.38
C PRO A 168 3.25 -5.30 5.10
N LEU A 169 2.68 -5.19 3.88
CA LEU A 169 1.75 -4.11 3.54
C LEU A 169 0.76 -3.90 4.69
N ARG A 170 0.64 -2.66 5.15
CA ARG A 170 -0.24 -2.31 6.25
C ARG A 170 -1.68 -2.58 5.81
N ARG A 171 -2.31 -3.54 6.47
CA ARG A 171 -3.72 -3.85 6.30
C ARG A 171 -4.57 -2.90 7.14
N ARG A 172 -5.67 -2.40 6.60
CA ARG A 172 -6.89 -2.02 7.33
C ARG A 172 -7.28 -3.26 8.12
N SER A 173 -6.95 -3.29 9.40
CA SER A 173 -7.36 -4.38 10.30
C SER A 173 -8.88 -4.59 10.17
N THR A 174 -9.30 -5.84 9.99
CA THR A 174 -10.70 -6.27 10.07
C THR A 174 -11.28 -6.19 11.49
N THR A 175 -10.50 -5.71 12.48
CA THR A 175 -10.83 -5.70 13.91
C THR A 175 -11.17 -4.31 14.47
N PHE A 176 -11.42 -3.32 13.62
CA PHE A 176 -12.12 -2.11 14.05
C PHE A 176 -13.47 -2.04 13.34
N PRO A 177 -14.57 -2.48 13.98
CA PRO A 177 -15.90 -2.18 13.46
C PRO A 177 -15.98 -0.66 13.29
N ARG A 178 -16.62 -0.22 12.20
CA ARG A 178 -17.02 1.19 11.98
C ARG A 178 -17.22 1.86 13.33
N TYR A 179 -16.50 2.94 13.62
CA TYR A 179 -16.98 3.93 14.56
C TYR A 179 -18.25 4.54 13.94
N LYS A 180 -19.36 3.79 14.01
CA LYS A 180 -20.67 4.40 14.15
C LYS A 180 -20.58 5.06 15.51
N LEU A 181 -20.33 6.36 15.51
CA LEU A 181 -20.59 7.20 16.65
C LEU A 181 -22.08 7.02 16.98
N LEU A 182 -22.38 6.12 17.93
CA LEU A 182 -23.56 6.29 18.74
C LEU A 182 -23.28 7.52 19.60
N PRO A 183 -24.18 8.53 19.65
CA PRO A 183 -23.92 9.72 20.44
C PRO A 183 -23.77 9.33 21.92
N GLY A 184 -22.59 9.55 22.49
CA GLY A 184 -22.39 9.55 23.95
C GLY A 184 -21.28 8.68 24.53
N GLU A 185 -20.62 7.80 23.77
CA GLU A 185 -19.53 6.98 24.32
C GLU A 185 -18.14 7.47 23.86
N VAL A 186 -17.37 8.01 24.80
CA VAL A 186 -15.96 8.35 24.61
C VAL A 186 -15.13 7.08 24.83
N VAL A 187 -14.74 6.42 23.73
CA VAL A 187 -13.77 5.32 23.78
C VAL A 187 -12.36 5.92 23.82
N GLN A 188 -11.60 5.61 24.87
CA GLN A 188 -10.21 6.04 24.97
C GLN A 188 -9.34 5.34 23.90
N PRO A 189 -8.38 6.04 23.29
CA PRO A 189 -7.47 5.42 22.33
C PRO A 189 -6.68 4.29 23.01
N PRO A 190 -6.39 3.20 22.30
CA PRO A 190 -5.57 2.13 22.85
C PRO A 190 -4.19 2.68 23.23
N ALA A 191 -3.65 2.20 24.35
CA ALA A 191 -2.34 2.60 24.83
C ALA A 191 -1.27 2.40 23.73
N PRO A 192 -0.30 3.32 23.61
CA PRO A 192 0.77 3.19 22.62
C PRO A 192 1.50 1.85 22.83
N MET A 193 1.70 1.11 21.74
CA MET A 193 2.40 -0.16 21.83
C MET A 193 3.80 0.03 22.44
N PRO A 194 4.25 -0.89 23.31
CA PRO A 194 5.59 -0.80 23.87
C PRO A 194 6.64 -0.87 22.75
N PRO A 195 7.80 -0.21 22.92
CA PRO A 195 8.86 -0.21 21.92
C PRO A 195 9.34 -1.64 21.62
N PRO A 196 9.77 -1.91 20.38
CA PRO A 196 10.24 -3.24 20.00
C PRO A 196 11.44 -3.66 20.87
N VAL A 197 11.31 -4.84 21.46
CA VAL A 197 12.33 -5.44 22.33
C VAL A 197 13.58 -5.74 21.50
N THR A 198 14.70 -5.13 21.87
CA THR A 198 15.98 -5.29 21.17
C THR A 198 16.47 -6.74 21.21
N PRO A 199 17.31 -7.20 20.26
CA PRO A 199 17.90 -8.53 20.29
C PRO A 199 18.61 -8.83 21.63
N ARG A 200 19.25 -7.81 22.23
CA ARG A 200 19.89 -7.89 23.54
C ARG A 200 18.89 -8.16 24.68
N GLN A 201 17.72 -7.54 24.63
CA GLN A 201 16.65 -7.74 25.62
C GLN A 201 15.95 -9.10 25.45
N ARG A 202 15.86 -9.65 24.23
CA ARG A 202 15.36 -11.03 24.00
C ARG A 202 16.29 -12.08 24.62
N ILE A 203 17.60 -11.90 24.46
CA ILE A 203 18.60 -12.82 25.05
C ILE A 203 18.52 -12.78 26.58
N MET A 204 18.39 -11.60 27.19
CA MET A 204 18.26 -11.48 28.65
C MET A 204 16.96 -12.12 29.19
N GLN A 205 15.86 -12.06 28.44
CA GLN A 205 14.61 -12.74 28.81
C GLN A 205 14.68 -14.26 28.63
N GLN A 206 15.52 -14.74 27.73
CA GLN A 206 15.70 -16.18 27.45
C GLN A 206 16.66 -16.87 28.44
N PHE A 207 17.56 -16.11 29.08
CA PHE A 207 18.51 -16.63 30.08
C PHE A 207 18.23 -16.20 31.53
N GLY A 208 17.28 -15.28 31.77
CA GLY A 208 16.89 -14.86 33.13
C GLY A 208 16.00 -15.85 33.89
N ALA A 209 15.49 -16.90 33.25
CA ALA A 209 14.60 -17.89 33.86
C ALA A 209 15.31 -19.13 34.43
N LEU A 210 16.65 -19.18 34.41
CA LEU A 210 17.43 -20.36 34.83
C LEU A 210 18.23 -20.16 36.13
N VAL A 211 18.01 -19.08 36.89
CA VAL A 211 18.80 -18.80 38.11
C VAL A 211 17.97 -18.85 39.41
N ASP A 212 16.65 -19.01 39.34
CA ASP A 212 15.79 -18.90 40.55
C ASP A 212 15.26 -20.23 41.13
N ASP A 213 15.70 -21.40 40.64
CA ASP A 213 15.15 -22.69 41.09
C ASP A 213 16.05 -23.50 42.06
N ASP A 214 17.20 -22.97 42.50
CA ASP A 214 18.18 -23.73 43.29
C ASP A 214 18.38 -23.25 44.75
N GLN A 215 17.38 -22.61 45.36
CA GLN A 215 17.45 -22.11 46.75
C GLN A 215 16.23 -22.45 47.62
N ARG A 216 15.56 -23.59 47.42
CA ARG A 216 14.51 -24.07 48.34
C ARG A 216 14.52 -25.57 48.60
N THR A 217 15.63 -26.11 49.08
CA THR A 217 15.56 -27.25 50.01
C THR A 217 16.61 -27.05 51.08
N HIS A 218 16.21 -26.67 52.29
CA HIS A 218 16.83 -26.96 53.60
C HIS A 218 15.90 -26.35 54.65
N GLY A 219 14.96 -27.17 55.16
CA GLY A 219 14.06 -26.78 56.25
C GLY A 219 14.78 -26.78 57.60
N PRO A 220 14.39 -25.92 58.56
CA PRO A 220 14.98 -25.92 59.88
C PRO A 220 14.39 -27.04 60.75
N SER A 221 15.28 -27.75 61.44
CA SER A 221 15.00 -28.65 62.57
C SER A 221 14.11 -27.96 63.60
N LYS A 222 13.03 -28.63 64.01
CA LYS A 222 12.31 -28.30 65.24
C LYS A 222 12.90 -29.13 66.38
N GLU A 223 13.64 -28.46 67.25
CA GLU A 223 13.75 -28.88 68.65
C GLU A 223 12.41 -28.63 69.34
N LEU A 224 11.90 -29.61 70.07
CA LEU A 224 10.99 -29.38 71.18
C LEU A 224 11.35 -30.33 72.32
N HIS A 225 11.76 -29.73 73.43
CA HIS A 225 11.96 -30.37 74.72
C HIS A 225 10.70 -31.09 75.20
N ARG A 226 10.83 -32.36 75.59
CA ARG A 226 10.65 -32.88 76.97
C ARG A 226 10.81 -34.39 77.01
#